data_AF-A0A371CXZ9-F1
#
_entry.id   AF-A0A371CXZ9-F1
#
_cell.length_a   1.000
_cell.length_b   1.000
_cell.length_c   1.000
_cell.angle_alpha   90.00
_cell.angle_beta   90.00
_cell.angle_gamma   90.00
#
_symmetry.space_group_name_H-M   'P 1'
#
loop_
_entity.id
_entity.type
_entity.pdbx_description
1 polymer ?
#
loop_
_entity_poly.entity_id
_entity_poly.type
_entity_poly.pdbx_seq_one_letter_code
_entity_poly.pdbx_strand_id
1 'polypeptide(L)'
;MLAKLCESLDLQDPFEACIWAVAACAFWGLMHFGEVTVRSRTAFSPSLHLTRANTLFGTDLDGKEYPRLDLPSAKTACAGGIQYVFLMKQNSLCPLDAL
;
A
#
# COMPACT_ATOMS: atom_id res chain seq x y z
N MET A 1 -10.00 -13.72 5.75
CA MET A 1 -10.14 -13.25 4.36
C MET A 1 -8.77 -12.92 3.75
N LEU A 2 -8.00 -11.98 4.31
CA LEU A 2 -6.66 -11.63 3.79
C LEU A 2 -5.68 -12.81 3.75
N ALA A 3 -5.64 -13.65 4.79
CA ALA A 3 -4.82 -14.87 4.81
C ALA A 3 -5.11 -15.83 3.65
N LYS A 4 -6.40 -16.02 3.34
CA LYS A 4 -6.83 -16.89 2.23
C LYS A 4 -6.47 -16.34 0.87
N LEU A 5 -6.46 -15.02 0.72
CA LEU A 5 -5.94 -14.38 -0.49
C LEU A 5 -4.44 -14.65 -0.63
N CYS A 6 -3.66 -14.43 0.44
CA CYS A 6 -2.22 -14.69 0.43
C CYS A 6 -1.88 -16.15 0.07
N GLU A 7 -2.62 -17.11 0.65
CA GLU A 7 -2.45 -18.54 0.38
C GLU A 7 -2.79 -18.94 -1.06
N SER A 8 -3.61 -18.14 -1.76
CA SER A 8 -4.04 -18.42 -3.13
C SER A 8 -3.16 -17.81 -4.22
N LEU A 9 -2.20 -16.96 -3.84
CA LEU A 9 -1.32 -16.23 -4.76
C LEU A 9 0.07 -16.89 -4.82
N ASP A 10 0.66 -16.94 -6.00
CA ASP A 10 2.08 -17.22 -6.20
C ASP A 10 2.90 -15.93 -6.08
N LEU A 11 3.53 -15.72 -4.91
CA LEU A 11 4.34 -14.52 -4.66
C LEU A 11 5.66 -14.50 -5.45
N GLN A 12 6.01 -15.56 -6.19
CA GLN A 12 7.11 -15.52 -7.16
C GLN A 12 6.69 -14.92 -8.50
N ASP A 13 5.38 -14.89 -8.80
CA ASP A 13 4.86 -14.14 -9.94
C ASP A 13 4.77 -12.64 -9.59
N PRO A 14 5.41 -11.74 -10.36
CA PRO A 14 5.44 -10.31 -10.03
C PRO A 14 4.05 -9.65 -10.03
N PHE A 15 3.12 -10.12 -10.84
CA PHE A 15 1.77 -9.55 -10.90
C PHE A 15 0.96 -9.96 -9.67
N GLU A 16 1.02 -11.23 -9.29
CA GLU A 16 0.36 -11.73 -8.08
C GLU A 16 0.99 -11.16 -6.80
N ALA A 17 2.31 -10.97 -6.76
CA ALA A 17 3.00 -10.25 -5.69
C ALA A 17 2.49 -8.80 -5.54
N CYS A 18 2.23 -8.12 -6.66
CA CYS A 18 1.64 -6.77 -6.65
C CYS A 18 0.20 -6.78 -6.12
N ILE A 19 -0.61 -7.79 -6.45
CA ILE A 19 -1.96 -7.96 -5.87
C ILE A 19 -1.87 -8.11 -4.35
N TRP A 20 -0.93 -8.92 -3.87
CA TRP A 20 -0.68 -9.10 -2.45
C TRP A 20 -0.28 -7.80 -1.76
N ALA A 21 0.68 -7.05 -2.33
CA ALA A 21 1.14 -5.77 -1.80
C ALA A 21 -0.01 -4.77 -1.64
N VAL A 22 -0.84 -4.62 -2.69
CA VAL A 22 -2.01 -3.73 -2.67
C VAL A 22 -3.01 -4.19 -1.60
N ALA A 23 -3.33 -5.49 -1.54
CA ALA A 23 -4.31 -6.01 -0.60
C ALA A 23 -3.87 -5.87 0.86
N ALA A 24 -2.62 -6.23 1.17
CA ALA A 24 -2.06 -6.14 2.50
C ALA A 24 -1.96 -4.68 2.95
N CYS A 25 -1.44 -3.78 2.11
CA CYS A 25 -1.38 -2.36 2.42
C CYS A 25 -2.77 -1.76 2.60
N ALA A 26 -3.74 -2.04 1.72
CA ALA A 26 -5.09 -1.51 1.84
C ALA A 26 -5.80 -1.98 3.11
N PHE A 27 -5.64 -3.26 3.46
CA PHE A 27 -6.24 -3.82 4.65
C PHE A 27 -5.69 -3.18 5.93
N TRP A 28 -4.35 -3.14 6.08
CA TRP A 28 -3.72 -2.61 7.29
C TRP A 28 -3.71 -1.09 7.37
N GLY A 29 -3.66 -0.41 6.22
CA GLY A 29 -3.70 1.04 6.09
C GLY A 29 -5.11 1.62 6.04
N LEU A 30 -6.15 0.78 6.12
CA LEU A 30 -7.57 1.17 5.99
C LEU A 30 -7.84 2.01 4.72
N MET A 31 -7.18 1.65 3.62
CA MET A 31 -7.28 2.37 2.35
C MET A 31 -8.41 1.80 1.50
N HIS A 32 -9.04 2.65 0.69
CA HIS A 32 -9.90 2.13 -0.37
C HIS A 32 -9.07 1.54 -1.49
N PHE A 33 -9.49 0.40 -2.04
CA PHE A 33 -8.75 -0.27 -3.11
C PHE A 33 -8.52 0.63 -4.34
N GLY A 34 -9.46 1.54 -4.63
CA GLY A 34 -9.32 2.51 -5.72
C GLY A 34 -8.26 3.60 -5.49
N GLU A 35 -7.73 3.76 -4.27
CA GLU A 35 -6.65 4.71 -3.95
C GLU A 35 -5.26 4.10 -4.19
N VAL A 36 -5.17 2.77 -4.17
CA VAL A 36 -3.93 1.99 -4.30
C VAL A 36 -3.88 1.15 -5.58
N THR A 37 -4.89 1.28 -6.45
CA THR A 37 -4.94 0.61 -7.75
C THR A 37 -5.21 1.60 -8.86
N VAL A 38 -4.90 1.19 -10.09
CA VAL A 38 -5.19 1.96 -11.30
C VAL A 38 -6.04 1.11 -12.23
N ARG A 39 -7.06 1.71 -12.86
CA ARG A 39 -7.99 1.00 -13.75
C ARG A 39 -7.30 0.33 -14.95
N SER A 40 -6.23 0.94 -15.44
CA SER A 40 -5.42 0.42 -16.54
C SER A 40 -4.04 1.09 -16.52
N ARG A 41 -3.05 0.47 -17.17
CA ARG A 41 -1.70 1.05 -17.27
C ARG A 41 -1.70 2.45 -17.91
N THR A 42 -2.58 2.70 -18.89
CA THR A 42 -2.68 4.00 -19.58
C THR A 42 -3.39 5.08 -18.77
N ALA A 43 -4.10 4.71 -17.70
CA ALA A 43 -4.74 5.65 -16.78
C ALA A 43 -3.81 6.06 -15.63
N PHE A 44 -2.60 5.50 -15.55
CA PHE A 44 -1.65 5.85 -14.51
C PHE A 44 -1.18 7.31 -14.67
N SER A 45 -1.17 8.02 -13.55
CA SER A 45 -0.63 9.36 -13.42
C SER A 45 0.07 9.48 -12.07
N PRO A 46 1.35 9.87 -12.01
CA PRO A 46 2.10 10.01 -10.76
C PRO A 46 1.58 11.15 -9.88
N SER A 47 0.77 12.07 -10.41
CA SER A 47 0.11 13.12 -9.62
C SER A 47 -1.14 12.64 -8.88
N LEU A 48 -1.70 11.48 -9.25
CA LEU A 48 -2.94 10.95 -8.69
C LEU A 48 -2.75 9.61 -7.99
N HIS A 49 -1.75 8.83 -8.39
CA HIS A 49 -1.55 7.47 -7.93
C HIS A 49 -0.22 7.33 -7.20
N LEU A 50 -0.21 6.43 -6.21
CA LEU A 50 0.99 6.05 -5.47
C LEU A 50 2.12 5.59 -6.40
N THR A 51 3.31 6.08 -6.12
CA THR A 51 4.57 5.65 -6.73
C THR A 51 5.55 5.23 -5.65
N ARG A 52 6.66 4.58 -6.04
CA ARG A 52 7.73 4.23 -5.09
C ARG A 52 8.31 5.47 -4.38
N ALA A 53 8.33 6.63 -5.04
CA ALA A 53 8.79 7.88 -4.45
C ALA A 53 7.87 8.42 -3.35
N ASN A 54 6.63 7.90 -3.28
CA ASN A 54 5.67 8.23 -2.23
C ASN A 54 5.77 7.28 -1.02
N THR A 55 6.75 6.38 -1.00
CA THR A 55 6.98 5.46 0.13
C THR A 55 8.20 5.92 0.91
N LEU A 56 8.02 6.13 2.21
CA LEU A 56 9.09 6.52 3.13
C LEU A 56 9.18 5.48 4.24
N PHE A 57 10.39 5.03 4.54
CA PHE A 57 10.63 4.14 5.67
C PHE A 57 11.16 4.96 6.84
N GLY A 58 10.54 4.81 8.00
CA GLY A 58 10.91 5.48 9.23
C GLY A 58 10.96 4.52 10.40
N THR A 59 11.36 5.05 11.55
CA THR A 59 11.41 4.34 12.82
C THR A 59 10.61 5.13 13.85
N ASP A 60 9.78 4.46 14.65
CA ASP A 60 9.04 5.11 15.72
C ASP A 60 9.91 5.34 16.98
N LEU A 61 9.29 5.89 18.02
CA LEU A 61 9.98 6.19 19.29
C LEU A 61 10.48 4.94 20.02
N ASP A 62 9.93 3.77 19.70
CA ASP A 62 10.30 2.48 20.28
C ASP A 62 11.32 1.71 19.42
N GLY A 63 11.82 2.33 18.34
CA GLY A 63 12.80 1.70 17.46
C GLY A 63 12.19 0.75 16.42
N LYS A 64 10.87 0.75 16.22
CA LYS A 64 10.18 -0.14 15.28
C LYS A 64 10.06 0.52 13.90
N GLU A 65 10.42 -0.23 12.86
CA GLU A 65 10.30 0.21 11.46
C GLU A 65 8.83 0.29 11.02
N TYR A 66 8.51 1.35 10.28
CA TYR A 66 7.23 1.54 9.61
C TYR A 66 7.41 2.16 8.21
N PRO A 67 6.70 1.68 7.18
CA PRO A 67 6.49 2.43 5.96
C PRO A 67 5.39 3.47 6.17
N ARG A 68 5.60 4.64 5.59
CA ARG A 68 4.60 5.67 5.34
C ARG A 68 4.34 5.75 3.84
N LEU A 69 3.09 5.60 3.45
CA LEU A 69 2.61 5.79 2.09
C LEU A 69 1.93 7.17 1.99
N ASP A 70 2.45 8.01 1.10
CA ASP A 70 1.98 9.37 0.88
C ASP A 70 1.02 9.37 -0.33
N LEU A 71 -0.27 9.16 -0.09
CA LEU A 71 -1.30 9.07 -1.13
C LEU A 71 -1.55 10.45 -1.75
N PRO A 72 -1.23 10.67 -3.05
CA PRO A 72 -1.38 11.98 -3.70
C PRO A 72 -2.84 12.41 -3.89
N SER A 73 -3.75 11.44 -3.95
CA SER A 73 -5.19 11.65 -4.03
C SER A 73 -5.88 10.60 -3.18
N ALA A 74 -6.58 11.04 -2.15
CA ALA A 74 -7.45 10.19 -1.34
C ALA A 74 -8.86 10.78 -1.32
N LYS A 75 -9.89 9.93 -1.26
CA LYS A 75 -11.29 10.38 -1.39
C LYS A 75 -11.72 11.32 -0.27
N THR A 76 -11.07 11.24 0.89
CA THR A 76 -11.34 12.05 2.08
C THR A 76 -10.39 13.22 2.23
N ALA A 77 -9.33 13.30 1.43
CA ALA A 77 -8.43 14.45 1.43
C ALA A 77 -9.07 15.63 0.68
N CYS A 78 -8.85 16.85 1.17
CA CYS A 78 -9.16 18.06 0.41
C CYS A 78 -8.44 18.01 -0.95
N ALA A 79 -8.98 18.68 -1.97
CA ALA A 79 -8.33 18.74 -3.28
C ALA A 79 -6.86 19.23 -3.16
N GLY A 80 -5.91 18.40 -3.60
CA GLY A 80 -4.47 18.66 -3.48
C GLY A 80 -3.83 18.26 -2.12
N GLY A 81 -4.60 17.70 -1.20
CA GLY A 81 -4.10 17.16 0.07
C GLY A 81 -3.52 15.76 -0.08
N ILE A 82 -2.41 15.51 0.61
CA ILE A 82 -1.78 14.19 0.72
C ILE A 82 -2.38 13.47 1.93
N GLN A 83 -2.82 12.23 1.76
CA GLN A 83 -3.16 11.36 2.89
C GLN A 83 -1.95 10.51 3.26
N TYR A 84 -1.53 10.60 4.52
CA TYR A 84 -0.43 9.80 5.05
C TYR A 84 -0.97 8.51 5.68
N VAL A 85 -0.52 7.38 5.17
CA VAL A 85 -0.89 6.06 5.69
C VAL A 85 0.34 5.41 6.30
N PHE A 86 0.28 5.11 7.59
CA PHE A 86 1.37 4.47 8.33
C PHE A 86 1.06 2.98 8.49
N LEU A 87 1.96 2.13 8.02
CA LEU A 87 1.82 0.68 8.10
C LEU A 87 2.69 0.16 9.24
N MET A 88 2.15 -0.75 10.04
CA MET A 88 2.89 -1.38 11.13
C MET A 88 3.32 -2.77 10.74
N LYS A 89 4.54 -3.18 11.15
CA LYS A 89 4.99 -4.57 11.04
C LYS A 89 3.98 -5.52 11.69
N GLN A 90 3.54 -6.51 10.94
CA GLN A 90 2.67 -7.60 11.38
C GLN A 90 3.43 -8.93 11.30
N ASN A 91 2.76 -10.02 11.69
CA ASN A 91 3.31 -11.38 11.63
C ASN A 91 3.23 -11.93 10.19
N SER A 92 2.57 -13.07 9.98
CA SER A 92 2.53 -13.78 8.70
C SER A 92 1.83 -13.06 7.54
N LEU A 93 1.18 -11.92 7.78
CA LEU A 93 0.47 -11.11 6.77
C LEU A 93 1.01 -9.68 6.74
N CYS A 94 2.32 -9.54 6.89
CA CYS A 94 2.99 -8.26 7.01
C CYS A 94 2.95 -7.47 5.68
N PRO A 95 2.43 -6.24 5.68
CA PRO A 95 2.45 -5.41 4.48
C PRO A 95 3.86 -4.91 4.13
N LEU A 96 4.78 -4.88 5.11
CA LEU A 96 6.17 -4.47 4.89
C LEU A 96 6.91 -5.50 4.02
N ASP A 97 6.65 -6.79 4.24
CA ASP A 97 7.30 -7.86 3.47
C ASP A 97 6.80 -7.88 2.01
N ALA A 98 5.72 -7.15 1.71
CA ALA A 98 5.12 -7.05 0.39
C ALA A 98 5.54 -5.78 -0.38
N LEU A 99 6.31 -4.86 0.23
CA LEU A 99 6.79 -3.60 -0.37
C LEU A 99 8.24 -3.73 -0.87
#